data_AF-A0A0F9P3G3-F1
#
_entry.id   AF-A0A0F9P3G3-F1
#
_cell.length_a   1.000
_cell.length_b   1.000
_cell.length_c   1.000
_cell.angle_alpha   90.00
_cell.angle_beta   90.00
_cell.angle_gamma   90.00
#
_symmetry.space_group_name_H-M   'P 1'
#
loop_
_entity.id
_entity.type
_entity.pdbx_description
1 polymer ?
#
loop_
_entity_poly.entity_id
_entity_poly.type
_entity_poly.pdbx_seq_one_letter_code
_entity_poly.pdbx_strand_id
1 'polypeptide(L)'
;MSHTIEKDWTTRAGLRAVCLLIEDGPAWRCGYVEVSADHPLFGVQYGEHSKVLCSAWAAAQDGPIGKRGVIPMFCAAHEPTKATPERVFDVHGSITYSASGVGGYPIKSDGWWFGFDCNHAGDEAGRTEAYVVSECEQLAKQIVEAAKENR
;
A
#
# COMPACT_ATOMS: atom_id res chain seq x y z
N MET A 1 18.10 7.74 4.81
CA MET A 1 17.00 7.30 5.67
C MET A 1 17.43 6.08 6.44
N SER A 2 17.62 6.26 7.75
CA SER A 2 17.84 5.14 8.67
C SER A 2 16.49 4.52 9.05
N HIS A 3 16.45 3.19 9.15
CA HIS A 3 15.25 2.48 9.57
C HIS A 3 15.60 1.17 10.27
N THR A 4 14.69 0.73 11.14
CA THR A 4 14.74 -0.58 11.79
C THR A 4 13.57 -1.43 11.28
N ILE A 5 13.84 -2.70 10.95
CA ILE A 5 12.78 -3.67 10.66
C ILE A 5 12.19 -4.12 12.00
N GLU A 6 10.99 -3.66 12.33
CA GLU A 6 10.29 -4.12 13.54
C GLU A 6 9.60 -5.47 13.30
N LYS A 7 9.16 -5.73 12.06
CA LYS A 7 8.52 -6.99 11.69
C LYS A 7 8.65 -7.32 10.21
N ASP A 8 8.86 -8.59 9.90
CA ASP A 8 8.84 -9.19 8.56
C ASP A 8 8.08 -10.52 8.66
N TRP A 9 6.97 -10.65 7.94
CA TRP A 9 6.08 -11.81 8.08
C TRP A 9 5.31 -12.11 6.79
N THR A 10 4.74 -13.31 6.71
CA THR A 10 3.74 -13.64 5.69
C THR A 10 2.34 -13.35 6.23
N THR A 11 1.59 -12.48 5.55
CA THR A 11 0.21 -12.14 5.88
C THR A 11 -0.72 -13.35 5.73
N ARG A 12 -1.93 -13.25 6.28
CA ARG A 12 -2.97 -14.29 6.11
C ARG A 12 -3.40 -14.46 4.65
N ALA A 13 -3.22 -13.43 3.83
CA ALA A 13 -3.47 -13.48 2.39
C ALA A 13 -2.32 -14.15 1.59
N GLY A 14 -1.22 -14.53 2.24
CA GLY A 14 -0.09 -15.23 1.65
C GLY A 14 0.99 -14.33 1.05
N LEU A 15 0.81 -13.00 1.10
CA LEU A 15 1.84 -12.04 0.68
C LEU A 15 2.79 -11.71 1.82
N ARG A 16 4.06 -11.47 1.52
CA ARG A 16 5.02 -10.98 2.51
C ARG A 16 4.74 -9.52 2.85
N ALA A 17 4.86 -9.16 4.12
CA ALA A 17 4.69 -7.81 4.61
C ALA A 17 5.80 -7.45 5.60
N VAL A 18 6.08 -6.14 5.67
CA VAL A 18 7.15 -5.58 6.51
C VAL A 18 6.65 -4.32 7.21
N CYS A 19 6.96 -4.19 8.49
CA CYS A 19 6.80 -2.99 9.30
C CYS A 19 8.17 -2.40 9.57
N LEU A 20 8.39 -1.17 9.10
CA LEU A 20 9.62 -0.42 9.36
C LEU A 20 9.36 0.69 10.37
N LEU A 21 10.31 0.92 11.27
CA LEU A 21 10.41 2.15 12.06
C LEU A 21 11.44 3.07 11.38
N ILE A 22 10.99 4.23 10.90
CA ILE A 22 11.84 5.24 10.29
C ILE A 22 12.35 6.18 11.38
N GLU A 23 13.67 6.42 11.41
CA GLU A 23 14.37 7.14 12.49
C GLU A 23 14.91 8.51 12.04
N ASP A 24 14.43 9.05 10.92
CA ASP A 24 14.81 10.37 10.37
C ASP A 24 13.93 11.50 10.96
N GLY A 25 14.04 11.76 12.27
CA GLY A 25 13.28 12.81 12.96
C GLY A 25 12.42 12.25 14.11
N PRO A 26 11.18 12.75 14.32
CA PRO A 26 10.20 12.00 15.13
C PRO A 26 10.05 10.61 14.54
N ALA A 27 10.14 9.54 15.31
CA ALA A 27 10.04 8.20 14.73
C ALA A 27 8.60 7.90 14.26
N TRP A 28 8.45 7.38 13.06
CA TRP A 28 7.16 6.90 12.53
C TRP A 28 7.30 5.51 11.93
N ARG A 29 6.19 4.80 11.83
CA ARG A 29 6.17 3.48 11.21
C ARG A 29 5.66 3.53 9.77
N CYS A 30 6.11 2.60 8.95
CA CYS A 30 5.63 2.41 7.59
C CYS A 30 5.34 0.92 7.36
N GLY A 31 4.30 0.65 6.58
CA GLY A 31 3.91 -0.70 6.20
C GLY A 31 4.14 -0.96 4.72
N TYR A 32 4.61 -2.16 4.41
CA TYR A 32 4.89 -2.58 3.04
C TYR A 32 4.39 -4.00 2.80
N VAL A 33 3.84 -4.25 1.60
CA VAL A 33 3.40 -5.57 1.14
C VAL A 33 4.03 -5.86 -0.22
N GLU A 34 4.62 -7.05 -0.36
CA GLU A 34 5.31 -7.50 -1.55
C GLU A 34 4.41 -8.39 -2.42
N VAL A 35 4.49 -8.18 -3.72
CA VAL A 35 4.00 -9.12 -4.72
C VAL A 35 5.15 -9.71 -5.53
N SER A 36 5.03 -10.97 -5.91
CA SER A 36 6.00 -11.69 -6.74
C SER A 36 5.92 -11.29 -8.21
N ALA A 37 6.94 -11.64 -9.00
CA ALA A 37 7.05 -11.31 -10.43
C ALA A 37 5.91 -11.86 -11.31
N ASP A 38 5.24 -12.92 -10.88
CA ASP A 38 4.06 -13.50 -11.55
C ASP A 38 2.74 -12.81 -11.17
N HIS A 39 2.74 -11.89 -10.20
CA HIS A 39 1.54 -11.18 -9.79
C HIS A 39 1.15 -10.09 -10.83
N PRO A 40 -0.14 -9.93 -11.19
CA PRO A 40 -0.57 -8.96 -12.20
C PRO A 40 -0.27 -7.48 -11.89
N LEU A 41 0.03 -7.16 -10.62
CA LEU A 41 0.41 -5.82 -10.18
C LEU A 41 1.92 -5.62 -10.05
N PHE A 42 2.73 -6.62 -10.37
CA PHE A 42 4.17 -6.46 -10.37
C PHE A 42 4.60 -5.36 -11.35
N GLY A 43 5.44 -4.43 -10.89
CA GLY A 43 5.93 -3.31 -11.70
C GLY A 43 5.00 -2.10 -11.77
N VAL A 44 3.78 -2.16 -11.24
CA VAL A 44 2.81 -1.06 -11.30
C VAL A 44 3.18 0.01 -10.28
N GLN A 45 3.36 1.26 -10.73
CA GLN A 45 3.60 2.38 -9.83
C GLN A 45 2.33 2.79 -9.06
N TYR A 46 2.47 3.35 -7.87
CA TYR A 46 1.33 3.65 -6.99
C TYR A 46 0.35 4.69 -7.57
N GLY A 47 0.85 5.59 -8.42
CA GLY A 47 0.06 6.57 -9.17
C GLY A 47 -0.23 6.18 -10.63
N GLU A 48 0.19 4.97 -11.04
CA GLU A 48 0.01 4.47 -12.40
C GLU A 48 -1.35 3.77 -12.57
N HIS A 49 -1.99 4.05 -13.70
CA HIS A 49 -3.26 3.42 -14.02
C HIS A 49 -3.04 1.94 -14.34
N SER A 50 -3.83 1.06 -13.72
CA SER A 50 -3.81 -0.38 -14.02
C SER A 50 -5.20 -0.92 -14.32
N LYS A 51 -5.31 -1.67 -15.42
CA LYS A 51 -6.54 -2.38 -15.80
C LYS A 51 -6.96 -3.41 -14.76
N VAL A 52 -5.99 -4.03 -14.09
CA VAL A 52 -6.23 -5.00 -13.01
C VAL A 52 -7.06 -4.36 -11.89
N LEU A 53 -6.92 -3.06 -11.68
CA LEU A 53 -7.57 -2.33 -10.60
C LEU A 53 -8.92 -1.71 -11.01
N CYS A 54 -9.33 -1.80 -12.27
CA CYS A 54 -10.54 -1.11 -12.75
C CYS A 54 -11.81 -1.58 -12.04
N SER A 55 -12.01 -2.90 -11.89
CA SER A 55 -13.19 -3.46 -11.21
C SER A 55 -13.23 -3.06 -9.73
N ALA A 56 -12.10 -3.21 -9.04
CA ALA A 56 -11.97 -2.79 -7.64
C ALA A 56 -12.21 -1.27 -7.47
N TRP A 57 -11.73 -0.45 -8.40
CA TRP A 57 -11.98 1.00 -8.39
C TRP A 57 -13.44 1.35 -8.63
N ALA A 58 -14.09 0.70 -9.60
CA ALA A 58 -15.51 0.89 -9.86
C ALA A 58 -16.35 0.57 -8.62
N ALA A 59 -16.04 -0.53 -7.93
CA ALA A 59 -16.71 -0.90 -6.67
C ALA A 59 -16.45 0.10 -5.54
N ALA A 60 -15.26 0.72 -5.49
CA ALA A 60 -14.89 1.68 -4.46
C ALA A 60 -15.52 3.08 -4.63
N GLN A 61 -15.80 3.49 -5.87
CA GLN A 61 -16.29 4.85 -6.16
C GLN A 61 -17.67 5.17 -5.57
N ASP A 62 -18.53 4.16 -5.45
CA ASP A 62 -19.86 4.31 -4.83
C ASP A 62 -19.82 4.09 -3.30
N GLY A 63 -18.65 3.77 -2.75
CA GLY A 63 -18.44 3.46 -1.35
C GLY A 63 -17.95 4.66 -0.52
N PRO A 64 -17.80 4.48 0.80
CA PRO A 64 -17.12 5.47 1.63
C PRO A 64 -15.65 5.62 1.21
N ILE A 65 -15.12 6.84 1.37
CA ILE A 65 -13.69 7.14 1.13
C ILE A 65 -12.77 6.17 1.90
N GLY A 66 -13.19 5.77 3.10
CA GLY A 66 -12.42 4.88 3.97
C GLY A 66 -11.26 5.61 4.64
N LYS A 67 -10.11 4.95 4.70
CA LYS A 67 -8.83 5.43 5.22
C LYS A 67 -7.95 6.08 4.14
N ARG A 68 -8.40 6.11 2.88
CA ARG A 68 -7.68 6.72 1.76
C ARG A 68 -7.34 8.19 2.04
N GLY A 69 -6.20 8.62 1.52
CA GLY A 69 -5.72 9.99 1.65
C GLY A 69 -6.64 11.00 0.95
N VAL A 70 -6.78 12.20 1.52
CA VAL A 70 -7.61 13.27 0.92
C VAL A 70 -7.08 13.73 -0.45
N ILE A 71 -5.76 13.75 -0.63
CA ILE A 71 -5.11 14.16 -1.88
C ILE A 71 -5.45 13.22 -3.04
N PRO A 72 -5.21 11.90 -2.97
CA PRO A 72 -5.54 11.00 -4.07
C PRO A 72 -7.04 10.99 -4.38
N MET A 73 -7.91 11.20 -3.38
CA MET A 73 -9.37 11.30 -3.59
C MET A 73 -9.78 12.60 -4.27
N PHE A 74 -9.15 13.72 -3.91
CA PHE A 74 -9.34 14.98 -4.64
C PHE A 74 -8.89 14.87 -6.10
N CYS A 75 -7.74 14.25 -6.35
CA CYS A 75 -7.29 13.96 -7.72
C CYS A 75 -8.21 13.00 -8.48
N ALA A 76 -8.82 12.04 -7.77
CA ALA A 76 -9.79 11.12 -8.36
C ALA A 76 -11.06 11.85 -8.85
N ALA A 77 -11.48 12.93 -8.19
CA ALA A 77 -12.60 13.75 -8.67
C ALA A 77 -12.33 14.43 -10.02
N HIS A 78 -11.06 14.70 -10.36
CA HIS A 78 -10.67 15.25 -11.66
C HIS A 78 -10.55 14.18 -12.75
N GLU A 79 -10.06 12.99 -12.40
CA GLU A 79 -9.85 11.86 -13.31
C GLU A 79 -10.53 10.59 -12.77
N PRO A 80 -11.88 10.50 -12.79
CA PRO A 80 -12.62 9.45 -12.08
C PRO A 80 -12.42 8.05 -12.66
N THR A 81 -12.01 7.93 -13.92
CA THR A 81 -11.79 6.62 -14.56
C THR A 81 -10.41 6.02 -14.28
N LYS A 82 -9.48 6.80 -13.72
CA LYS A 82 -8.10 6.39 -13.51
C LYS A 82 -7.99 5.58 -12.21
N ALA A 83 -7.98 4.26 -12.36
CA ALA A 83 -7.74 3.28 -11.30
C ALA A 83 -6.24 3.11 -11.01
N THR A 84 -5.76 3.61 -9.87
CA THR A 84 -4.36 3.56 -9.43
C THR A 84 -4.27 2.91 -8.04
N PRO A 85 -3.15 2.27 -7.66
CA PRO A 85 -3.01 1.70 -6.32
C PRO A 85 -3.34 2.68 -5.17
N GLU A 86 -2.90 3.94 -5.26
CA GLU A 86 -3.18 4.99 -4.26
C GLU A 86 -4.68 5.36 -4.13
N ARG A 87 -5.48 5.09 -5.16
CA ARG A 87 -6.93 5.34 -5.15
C ARG A 87 -7.72 4.11 -4.76
N VAL A 88 -7.26 2.94 -5.18
CA VAL A 88 -8.02 1.70 -5.03
C VAL A 88 -7.86 1.10 -3.64
N PHE A 89 -6.63 1.03 -3.13
CA PHE A 89 -6.39 0.37 -1.86
C PHE A 89 -6.73 1.28 -0.68
N ASP A 90 -7.62 0.78 0.18
CA ASP A 90 -8.10 1.44 1.38
C ASP A 90 -7.22 1.06 2.58
N VAL A 91 -6.18 1.85 2.79
CA VAL A 91 -5.27 1.81 3.94
C VAL A 91 -4.95 3.22 4.40
N HIS A 92 -4.32 3.34 5.57
CA HIS A 92 -3.90 4.59 6.20
C HIS A 92 -3.27 5.59 5.22
N GLY A 93 -4.06 6.57 4.79
CA GLY A 93 -3.63 7.66 3.91
C GLY A 93 -3.29 7.25 2.48
N SER A 94 -3.76 6.08 2.01
CA SER A 94 -3.46 5.49 0.70
C SER A 94 -2.04 4.94 0.54
N ILE A 95 -1.78 4.29 -0.61
CA ILE A 95 -0.44 3.89 -1.01
C ILE A 95 0.37 5.12 -1.40
N THR A 96 1.51 5.32 -0.73
CA THR A 96 2.46 6.41 -0.97
C THR A 96 3.79 5.91 -1.52
N TYR A 97 3.94 4.59 -1.70
CA TYR A 97 5.16 3.97 -2.19
C TYR A 97 4.89 2.76 -3.09
N SER A 98 5.68 2.64 -4.16
CA SER A 98 5.81 1.41 -4.92
C SER A 98 7.16 1.32 -5.62
N ALA A 99 7.87 0.21 -5.48
CA ALA A 99 9.09 -0.02 -6.26
C ALA A 99 9.55 -1.48 -6.22
N SER A 100 10.56 -1.79 -7.02
CA SER A 100 11.27 -3.07 -6.97
C SER A 100 12.10 -3.20 -5.69
N GLY A 101 12.02 -4.37 -5.06
CA GLY A 101 12.88 -4.73 -3.92
C GLY A 101 14.36 -4.84 -4.29
N VAL A 102 14.74 -4.87 -5.58
CA VAL A 102 16.14 -5.00 -6.01
C VAL A 102 17.00 -3.84 -5.49
N GLY A 103 16.38 -2.65 -5.35
CA GLY A 103 17.01 -1.44 -4.79
C GLY A 103 17.29 -1.50 -3.29
N GLY A 104 16.83 -2.54 -2.59
CA GLY A 104 17.10 -2.77 -1.17
C GLY A 104 16.12 -2.11 -0.20
N TYR A 105 15.21 -1.26 -0.68
CA TYR A 105 14.14 -0.66 0.12
C TYR A 105 12.78 -1.21 -0.33
N PRO A 106 11.83 -1.48 0.59
CA PRO A 106 11.98 -1.51 2.06
C PRO A 106 12.90 -2.64 2.55
N ILE A 107 12.94 -3.77 1.84
CA ILE A 107 13.90 -4.86 2.06
C ILE A 107 14.33 -5.38 0.68
N LYS A 108 15.61 -5.79 0.57
CA LYS A 108 16.11 -6.41 -0.67
C LYS A 108 15.35 -7.69 -1.01
N SER A 109 14.80 -7.75 -2.22
CA SER A 109 14.09 -8.91 -2.78
C SER A 109 13.92 -8.77 -4.29
N ASP A 110 13.46 -9.83 -4.95
CA ASP A 110 13.13 -9.81 -6.39
C ASP A 110 11.66 -9.41 -6.67
N GLY A 111 10.90 -9.06 -5.62
CA GLY A 111 9.49 -8.68 -5.72
C GLY A 111 9.25 -7.18 -5.95
N TRP A 112 7.98 -6.82 -5.96
CA TRP A 112 7.49 -5.45 -6.06
C TRP A 112 6.72 -5.08 -4.80
N TRP A 113 7.13 -3.98 -4.18
CA TRP A 113 6.55 -3.51 -2.92
C TRP A 113 5.49 -2.46 -3.19
N PHE A 114 4.41 -2.51 -2.42
CA PHE A 114 3.46 -1.41 -2.22
C PHE A 114 3.50 -1.01 -0.76
N GLY A 115 3.49 0.29 -0.46
CA GLY A 115 3.57 0.75 0.93
C GLY A 115 2.84 2.05 1.23
N PHE A 116 2.63 2.27 2.51
CA PHE A 116 2.03 3.46 3.10
C PHE A 116 2.87 3.90 4.30
N ASP A 117 2.85 5.19 4.61
CA ASP A 117 3.53 5.76 5.77
C ASP A 117 2.54 6.27 6.81
N CYS A 118 2.95 6.26 8.07
CA CYS A 118 2.18 6.81 9.18
C CYS A 118 2.71 8.19 9.63
N ASN A 119 3.14 9.02 8.67
CA ASN A 119 3.67 10.36 8.92
C ASN A 119 2.86 11.44 8.18
N HIS A 120 1.54 11.29 8.14
CA HIS A 120 0.66 12.26 7.53
C HIS A 120 0.38 13.45 8.46
N ALA A 121 0.03 14.59 7.88
CA ALA A 121 -0.39 15.75 8.67
C ALA A 121 -1.64 15.40 9.50
N GLY A 122 -1.53 15.58 10.83
CA GLY A 122 -2.59 15.21 11.76
C GLY A 122 -2.53 13.76 12.26
N ASP A 123 -1.52 12.98 11.86
CA ASP A 123 -1.26 11.71 12.53
C ASP A 123 -0.86 11.96 13.98
N GLU A 124 -1.56 11.27 14.89
CA GLU A 124 -1.24 11.26 16.30
C GLU A 124 -0.01 10.37 16.56
N ALA A 125 0.77 10.73 17.59
CA ALA A 125 1.76 9.82 18.13
C ALA A 125 1.06 8.53 18.59
N GLY A 126 1.28 7.40 17.91
CA GLY A 126 0.61 6.15 18.30
C GLY A 126 0.22 5.18 17.19
N ARG A 127 0.70 5.34 15.95
CA ARG A 127 0.61 4.27 14.94
C ARG A 127 1.59 3.16 15.33
N THR A 128 1.10 2.27 16.19
CA THR A 128 1.86 1.15 16.78
C THR A 128 2.20 0.12 15.71
N GLU A 129 3.16 -0.77 16.02
CA GLU A 129 3.43 -1.94 15.17
C GLU A 129 2.14 -2.73 14.90
N ALA A 130 1.31 -2.95 15.93
CA ALA A 130 0.04 -3.68 15.78
C ALA A 130 -0.92 -3.01 14.80
N TYR A 131 -0.98 -1.68 14.78
CA TYR A 131 -1.76 -0.93 13.80
C TYR A 131 -1.23 -1.16 12.37
N VAL A 132 0.08 -1.00 12.15
CA VAL A 132 0.70 -1.20 10.83
C VAL A 132 0.54 -2.62 10.34
N VAL A 133 0.66 -3.61 11.24
CA VAL A 133 0.38 -5.01 10.92
C VAL A 133 -1.07 -5.16 10.43
N SER A 134 -2.03 -4.58 11.12
CA SER A 134 -3.44 -4.67 10.70
C SER A 134 -3.71 -4.02 9.33
N GLU A 135 -3.05 -2.89 9.04
CA GLU A 135 -3.14 -2.23 7.73
C GLU A 135 -2.47 -3.07 6.63
N CYS A 136 -1.32 -3.70 6.90
CA CYS A 136 -0.65 -4.59 5.95
C CYS A 136 -1.48 -5.84 5.64
N GLU A 137 -2.17 -6.42 6.64
CA GLU A 137 -3.11 -7.54 6.42
C GLU A 137 -4.27 -7.12 5.50
N GLN A 138 -4.81 -5.92 5.72
CA GLN A 138 -5.89 -5.36 4.89
C GLN A 138 -5.41 -5.06 3.47
N LEU A 139 -4.20 -4.51 3.32
CA LEU A 139 -3.59 -4.26 2.02
C LEU A 139 -3.38 -5.56 1.25
N ALA A 140 -2.76 -6.56 1.88
CA ALA A 140 -2.48 -7.84 1.24
C ALA A 140 -3.76 -8.54 0.78
N LYS A 141 -4.83 -8.48 1.59
CA LYS A 141 -6.15 -8.98 1.21
C LYS A 141 -6.66 -8.29 -0.06
N GLN A 142 -6.65 -6.95 -0.09
CA GLN A 142 -7.14 -6.18 -1.23
C GLN A 142 -6.34 -6.43 -2.51
N ILE A 143 -5.00 -6.54 -2.41
CA ILE A 143 -4.12 -6.88 -3.54
C ILE A 143 -4.50 -8.23 -4.16
N VAL A 144 -4.67 -9.25 -3.31
CA VAL A 144 -5.03 -10.61 -3.76
C VAL A 144 -6.43 -10.65 -4.36
N GLU A 145 -7.38 -9.90 -3.81
CA GLU A 145 -8.76 -9.81 -4.34
C GLU A 145 -8.80 -9.13 -5.71
N ALA A 146 -8.11 -7.99 -5.88
CA ALA A 146 -8.05 -7.28 -7.16
C ALA A 146 -7.44 -8.12 -8.29
N ALA A 147 -6.49 -9.01 -7.97
CA ALA A 147 -5.88 -9.90 -8.95
C ALA A 147 -6.77 -11.10 -9.35
N LYS A 148 -7.76 -11.48 -8.54
CA LYS A 148 -8.67 -12.62 -8.84
C LYS A 148 -9.72 -12.28 -9.87
N GLU A 149 -10.18 -11.03 -9.91
CA GLU A 149 -11.22 -10.57 -10.82
C GLU A 149 -10.75 -10.44 -12.29
N ASN A 150 -9.46 -10.67 -12.53
CA ASN A 150 -8.81 -10.57 -13.84
C ASN A 150 -8.25 -11.90 -14.36
N ARG A 151 -8.62 -13.04 -13.76
CA ARG A 151 -8.27 -14.40 -14.23
C ARG A 151 -9.38 -15.03 -15.05
#